data_AF-T0N5M9-F1
#
_entry.id   AF-T0N5M9-F1
#
_cell.length_a   1.000
_cell.length_b   1.000
_cell.length_c   1.000
_cell.angle_alpha   90.00
_cell.angle_beta   90.00
_cell.angle_gamma   90.00
#
_symmetry.space_group_name_H-M   'P 1'
#
loop_
_entity.id
_entity.type
_entity.pdbx_description
1 polymer ?
#
loop_
_entity_poly.entity_id
_entity_poly.type
_entity_poly.pdbx_seq_one_letter_code
_entity_poly.pdbx_strand_id
1 'polypeptide(L)'
;MQYNFKGLKIELPYQLEHIEDVTLIETLNDHIRVSIKALLLENKQDEYINSNTENHNIIIYQYDEKKNKEEVIFKGNVINLKLNHYGNLSEVDIQAISFTYQWDIEKKSRSFQNLDLTYKTLVDNVLASYEKSSWLDFSTNGEVIRGLIVQYDETDWEFLKRIATHFNTVLVPEGTAAFGRITFGIPELLKYNTLNQEDYEVVKDLELLKNNNLGETQDSISWKIRGADRLHLGENVIWQGILCQVTEVLLKTEKEELIFTYTVKPKDSIKPILKFNPILSGMSISAIVKEVKGTSIRVQLSIDDKYDDSVNNKFFSYAIESNEWYCMPIKGSKVNIYFPTRDEKDAIAVNAIRTMSNGSKTQDPRCKSFSNDSGSEMKMDGEAINYSTGGVNIKLDEQGNVSISGDSIIINAAGKLQLGIKDVAPDETPFIPNNISLSAKEGIYLSKSPFDGVDEALAISVADRTDLIAANIFSDGSTKNPPAETFDDSELRAQDAKDMQAINQQAQAEVEAKLQAGKSKFGFGAIALAIGGAALFAAATVLTGGAAIAIAVAAGTTAMAVGASEMAEGASDYTKAQSGDMSKSYNFMRDTVCGGNETLYNIIKYGSVCISAGVVLVAFGPQGLLLKL
;
A
#
# COMPACT_ATOMS: atom_id res chain seq x y z
N MET A 1 30.78 1.63 46.55
CA MET A 1 31.02 2.38 47.82
C MET A 1 29.74 3.08 48.20
N GLN A 2 29.52 3.40 49.48
CA GLN A 2 28.26 3.95 49.97
C GLN A 2 28.49 5.27 50.70
N TYR A 3 27.71 6.29 50.36
CA TYR A 3 27.79 7.64 50.91
C TYR A 3 26.42 8.08 51.40
N ASN A 4 26.38 8.81 52.52
CA ASN A 4 25.17 9.47 52.99
C ASN A 4 25.26 10.95 52.67
N PHE A 5 24.22 11.49 52.04
CA PHE A 5 24.14 12.91 51.68
C PHE A 5 22.70 13.40 51.92
N LYS A 6 22.51 14.21 52.96
CA LYS A 6 21.26 14.95 53.23
C LYS A 6 19.99 14.09 53.19
N GLY A 7 20.06 12.88 53.75
CA GLY A 7 18.93 11.93 53.77
C GLY A 7 18.86 10.97 52.58
N LEU A 8 19.78 11.10 51.60
CA LEU A 8 20.00 10.11 50.56
C LEU A 8 21.13 9.17 50.96
N LYS A 9 20.97 7.88 50.62
CA LYS A 9 22.06 6.91 50.58
C LYS A 9 22.43 6.68 49.12
N ILE A 10 23.69 6.87 48.76
CA ILE A 10 24.17 6.83 47.38
C ILE A 10 25.26 5.77 47.26
N GLU A 11 25.03 4.80 46.39
CA GLU A 11 26.00 3.77 46.02
C GLU A 11 26.63 4.12 44.66
N LEU A 12 27.96 4.24 44.62
CA LEU A 12 28.72 4.57 43.41
C LEU A 12 30.12 3.93 43.44
N PRO A 13 30.81 3.75 42.29
CA PRO A 13 32.05 2.98 42.21
C PRO A 13 33.34 3.78 42.52
N TYR A 14 33.24 5.09 42.75
CA TYR A 14 34.37 5.98 43.00
C TYR A 14 34.60 6.27 44.50
N GLN A 15 35.87 6.32 44.93
CA GLN A 15 36.27 6.75 46.27
C GLN A 15 36.23 8.28 46.33
N LEU A 16 35.23 8.78 47.05
CA LEU A 16 35.02 10.18 47.34
C LEU A 16 35.37 10.48 48.81
N GLU A 17 35.87 11.68 49.07
CA GLU A 17 35.99 12.26 50.42
C GLU A 17 34.60 12.63 50.95
N HIS A 18 33.87 13.42 50.16
CA HIS A 18 32.46 13.73 50.43
C HIS A 18 31.74 14.20 49.16
N ILE A 19 30.42 14.11 49.21
CA ILE A 19 29.52 14.62 48.15
C ILE A 19 29.13 16.06 48.49
N GLU A 20 29.24 16.95 47.51
CA GLU A 20 28.95 18.38 47.65
C GLU A 20 27.53 18.72 47.16
N ASP A 21 27.14 18.15 46.02
CA ASP A 21 25.85 18.40 45.40
C ASP A 21 25.31 17.16 44.68
N VAL A 22 23.98 17.03 44.67
CA VAL A 22 23.23 16.01 43.95
C VAL A 22 22.05 16.70 43.27
N THR A 23 21.94 16.48 41.96
CA THR A 23 20.77 16.85 41.17
C THR A 23 20.20 15.60 40.51
N LEU A 24 18.91 15.35 40.67
CA LEU A 24 18.16 14.30 39.98
C LEU A 24 16.98 14.93 39.22
N ILE A 25 16.83 14.56 37.95
CA ILE A 25 15.80 15.09 37.06
C ILE A 25 15.03 13.92 36.44
N GLU A 26 13.72 13.89 36.64
CA GLU A 26 12.78 12.99 35.98
C GLU A 26 11.83 13.84 35.11
N THR A 27 11.68 13.53 33.81
CA THR A 27 10.81 14.27 32.89
C THR A 27 10.06 13.30 31.98
N LEU A 28 8.80 13.60 31.66
CA LEU A 28 8.05 12.84 30.64
C LEU A 28 8.80 12.85 29.30
N ASN A 29 8.77 11.74 28.57
CA ASN A 29 9.46 11.57 27.28
C ASN A 29 10.99 11.79 27.29
N ASP A 30 11.63 11.82 28.46
CA ASP A 30 13.08 11.86 28.56
C ASP A 30 13.60 10.79 29.53
N HIS A 31 14.91 10.58 29.56
CA HIS A 31 15.54 9.69 30.51
C HIS A 31 15.77 10.39 31.85
N ILE A 32 15.80 9.61 32.93
CA ILE A 32 16.09 10.15 34.26
C ILE A 32 17.60 10.36 34.35
N ARG A 33 18.00 11.57 34.76
CA ARG A 33 19.42 11.95 34.87
C ARG A 33 19.78 12.31 36.29
N VAL A 34 21.00 11.95 36.66
CA VAL A 34 21.62 12.32 37.93
C VAL A 34 22.95 13.01 37.65
N SER A 35 23.21 14.09 38.36
CA SER A 35 24.51 14.75 38.42
C SER A 35 24.96 14.79 39.88
N ILE A 36 26.18 14.34 40.14
CA ILE A 36 26.81 14.36 41.48
C ILE A 36 28.10 15.16 41.38
N LYS A 37 28.25 16.17 42.24
CA LYS A 37 29.52 16.87 42.47
C LYS A 37 30.13 16.34 43.76
N ALA A 38 31.40 15.97 43.72
CA ALA A 38 32.08 15.43 44.89
C ALA A 38 33.57 15.75 44.88
N LEU A 39 34.16 15.77 46.09
CA LEU A 39 35.60 15.80 46.25
C LEU A 39 36.17 14.38 46.19
N LEU A 40 37.23 14.22 45.40
CA LEU A 40 37.95 12.97 45.26
C LEU A 40 38.97 12.76 46.38
N LEU A 41 39.13 11.50 46.79
CA LEU A 41 40.24 11.07 47.64
C LEU A 41 41.58 11.33 46.95
N GLU A 42 42.59 11.79 47.70
CA GLU A 42 43.92 12.09 47.16
C GLU A 42 44.50 10.90 46.38
N ASN A 43 45.19 11.19 45.27
CA ASN A 43 45.87 10.22 44.38
C ASN A 43 44.95 9.28 43.59
N LYS A 44 43.64 9.58 43.48
CA LYS A 44 42.69 8.79 42.68
C LYS A 44 42.41 9.31 41.27
N GLN A 45 42.96 10.47 40.89
CA GLN A 45 42.61 11.12 39.63
C GLN A 45 43.06 10.30 38.42
N ASP A 46 44.31 9.85 38.43
CA ASP A 46 44.88 9.03 37.34
C ASP A 46 44.18 7.69 37.19
N GLU A 47 43.68 7.11 38.29
CA GLU A 47 42.90 5.87 38.27
C GLU A 47 41.57 6.09 37.53
N TYR A 48 40.85 7.16 37.84
CA TYR A 48 39.51 7.38 37.31
C TYR A 48 39.48 7.94 35.91
N ILE A 49 40.41 8.83 35.55
CA ILE A 49 40.50 9.37 34.18
C ILE A 49 40.83 8.27 33.15
N ASN A 50 41.61 7.26 33.57
CA ASN A 50 42.03 6.15 32.71
C ASN A 50 41.12 4.92 32.84
N SER A 51 40.15 4.94 33.77
CA SER A 51 39.22 3.82 33.95
C SER A 51 38.16 3.80 32.85
N ASN A 52 37.85 2.61 32.33
CA ASN A 52 36.65 2.42 31.54
C ASN A 52 35.43 2.53 32.48
N THR A 53 34.49 3.41 32.17
CA THR A 53 33.26 3.61 32.96
C THR A 53 32.14 2.66 32.55
N GLU A 54 32.39 1.74 31.62
CA GLU A 54 31.44 0.72 31.23
C GLU A 54 31.00 -0.11 32.45
N ASN A 55 29.68 -0.23 32.65
CA ASN A 55 29.04 -0.88 33.81
C ASN A 55 29.26 -0.20 35.17
N HIS A 56 29.78 1.04 35.21
CA HIS A 56 29.78 1.84 36.43
C HIS A 56 28.37 2.33 36.73
N ASN A 57 27.76 1.77 37.77
CA ASN A 57 26.37 2.04 38.13
C ASN A 57 26.27 2.93 39.37
N ILE A 58 25.27 3.80 39.38
CA ILE A 58 24.88 4.58 40.56
C ILE A 58 23.50 4.11 41.02
N ILE A 59 23.35 3.91 42.33
CA ILE A 59 22.05 3.63 42.96
C ILE A 59 21.82 4.67 44.05
N ILE A 60 20.67 5.34 44.02
CA ILE A 60 20.25 6.29 45.04
C ILE A 60 19.04 5.74 45.76
N TYR A 61 19.11 5.76 47.08
CA TYR A 61 18.03 5.40 47.97
C TYR A 61 17.59 6.62 48.77
N GLN A 62 16.30 6.69 49.03
CA GLN A 62 15.69 7.64 49.96
C GLN A 62 14.95 6.83 51.03
N TYR A 63 15.07 7.25 52.28
CA TYR A 63 14.31 6.64 53.36
C TYR A 63 12.85 7.13 53.33
N ASP A 64 11.90 6.20 53.23
CA ASP A 64 10.48 6.46 53.33
C ASP A 64 10.05 6.28 54.80
N GLU A 65 9.81 7.40 55.50
CA GLU A 65 9.39 7.40 56.90
C GLU A 65 8.05 6.68 57.11
N LYS A 66 7.11 6.78 56.15
CA LYS A 66 5.78 6.18 56.26
C LYS A 66 5.85 4.66 56.16
N LYS A 67 6.77 4.14 55.34
CA LYS A 67 6.98 2.70 55.16
C LYS A 67 8.09 2.12 56.04
N ASN A 68 8.83 2.97 56.77
CA ASN A 68 9.98 2.61 57.58
C ASN A 68 10.99 1.73 56.81
N LYS A 69 11.33 2.13 55.58
CA LYS A 69 12.31 1.41 54.73
C LYS A 69 12.98 2.34 53.73
N GLU A 70 14.16 1.94 53.29
CA GLU A 70 14.84 2.58 52.16
C GLU A 70 14.18 2.15 50.84
N GLU A 71 13.90 3.12 49.97
CA GLU A 71 13.39 2.89 48.63
C GLU A 71 14.38 3.39 47.58
N VAL A 72 14.59 2.60 46.53
CA VAL A 72 15.40 3.01 45.39
C VAL A 72 14.66 4.10 44.63
N ILE A 73 15.31 5.24 44.44
CA ILE A 73 14.76 6.37 43.69
C ILE A 73 15.41 6.49 42.31
N PHE A 74 16.65 6.00 42.17
CA PHE A 74 17.38 5.98 40.92
C PHE A 74 18.37 4.83 40.86
N LYS A 75 18.51 4.25 39.68
CA LYS A 75 19.50 3.27 39.27
C LYS A 75 19.85 3.53 37.82
N GLY A 76 21.12 3.79 37.54
CA GLY A 76 21.57 4.16 36.20
C GLY A 76 23.07 4.00 35.99
N ASN A 77 23.49 4.17 34.75
CA ASN A 77 24.87 4.03 34.31
C ASN A 77 25.55 5.39 34.26
N VAL A 78 26.81 5.44 34.64
CA VAL A 78 27.66 6.63 34.45
C VAL A 78 27.93 6.80 32.96
N ILE A 79 27.63 8.00 32.44
CA ILE A 79 27.84 8.36 31.04
C ILE A 79 28.92 9.42 30.86
N ASN A 80 29.28 10.12 31.92
CA ASN A 80 30.30 11.15 31.87
C ASN A 80 30.96 11.32 33.25
N LEU A 81 32.29 11.48 33.23
CA LEU A 81 33.11 11.87 34.35
C LEU A 81 33.95 13.06 33.94
N LYS A 82 33.85 14.16 34.69
CA LYS A 82 34.69 15.33 34.46
C LYS A 82 35.45 15.65 35.73
N LEU A 83 36.78 15.65 35.63
CA LEU A 83 37.68 16.00 36.71
C LEU A 83 38.06 17.48 36.61
N ASN A 84 37.88 18.22 37.71
CA ASN A 84 38.30 19.61 37.83
C ASN A 84 39.37 19.72 38.91
N HIS A 85 40.50 20.35 38.59
CA HIS A 85 41.61 20.54 39.51
C HIS A 85 41.75 22.00 39.91
N TYR A 86 41.72 22.26 41.22
CA TYR A 86 41.90 23.59 41.80
C TYR A 86 43.02 23.54 42.85
N GLY A 87 44.26 23.79 42.41
CA GLY A 87 45.44 23.64 43.26
C GLY A 87 45.61 22.18 43.71
N ASN A 88 45.52 21.93 45.01
CA ASN A 88 45.62 20.57 45.58
C ASN A 88 44.24 19.87 45.70
N LEU A 89 43.13 20.58 45.43
CA LEU A 89 41.79 20.02 45.50
C LEU A 89 41.39 19.41 44.17
N SER A 90 40.79 18.22 44.20
CA SER A 90 40.26 17.55 43.01
C SER A 90 38.77 17.29 43.17
N GLU A 91 37.98 17.87 42.28
CA GLU A 91 36.53 17.72 42.21
C GLU A 91 36.19 16.79 41.03
N VAL A 92 35.14 15.99 41.17
CA VAL A 92 34.55 15.22 40.08
C VAL A 92 33.08 15.57 39.89
N ASP A 93 32.72 15.86 38.64
CA ASP A 93 31.35 15.88 38.16
C ASP A 93 31.02 14.51 37.56
N ILE A 94 30.09 13.79 38.18
CA ILE A 94 29.64 12.47 37.72
C ILE A 94 28.24 12.62 37.15
N GLN A 95 28.04 12.25 35.88
CA GLN A 95 26.72 12.20 35.27
C GLN A 95 26.30 10.75 35.04
N ALA A 96 25.10 10.41 35.50
CA ALA A 96 24.48 9.12 35.29
C ALA A 96 23.08 9.26 34.66
N ILE A 97 22.66 8.22 33.94
CA ILE A 97 21.38 8.17 33.25
C ILE A 97 20.70 6.82 33.46
N SER A 98 19.36 6.81 33.53
CA SER A 98 18.58 5.58 33.74
C SER A 98 18.80 4.54 32.63
N PHE A 99 18.55 3.27 32.95
CA PHE A 99 18.72 2.16 31.99
C PHE A 99 17.82 2.23 30.75
N THR A 100 16.79 3.08 30.73
CA THR A 100 16.03 3.42 29.51
C THR A 100 16.92 4.02 28.41
N TYR A 101 18.06 4.62 28.76
CA TYR A 101 19.02 5.15 27.80
C TYR A 101 19.61 4.06 26.89
N GLN A 102 19.61 2.79 27.31
CA GLN A 102 20.02 1.68 26.43
C GLN A 102 19.16 1.58 25.17
N TRP A 103 17.95 2.15 25.20
CA TRP A 103 17.05 2.20 24.06
C TRP A 103 17.32 3.39 23.13
N ASP A 104 18.23 4.30 23.51
CA ASP A 104 18.54 5.55 22.79
C ASP A 104 20.01 5.61 22.30
N ILE A 105 20.67 4.45 22.16
CA ILE A 105 22.07 4.35 21.73
C ILE A 105 22.18 4.03 20.23
N GLU A 106 21.51 2.97 19.79
CA GLU A 106 21.62 2.46 18.43
C GLU A 106 20.39 2.84 17.61
N LYS A 107 20.61 3.47 16.46
CA LYS A 107 19.58 3.69 15.47
C LYS A 107 19.32 2.42 14.68
N LYS A 108 18.04 2.10 14.49
CA LYS A 108 17.60 0.87 13.84
C LYS A 108 16.65 1.18 12.70
N SER A 109 16.53 0.22 11.78
CA SER A 109 15.57 0.28 10.67
C SER A 109 14.81 -1.03 10.56
N ARG A 110 13.47 -0.96 10.60
CA ARG A 110 12.56 -2.11 10.44
C ARG A 110 11.15 -1.65 10.12
N SER A 111 10.34 -2.54 9.58
CA SER A 111 8.94 -2.27 9.23
C SER A 111 7.96 -3.20 9.92
N PHE A 112 6.75 -2.69 10.14
CA PHE A 112 5.59 -3.42 10.62
C PHE A 112 4.48 -3.28 9.58
N GLN A 113 4.22 -4.38 8.86
CA GLN A 113 3.29 -4.41 7.73
C GLN A 113 2.01 -5.21 8.00
N ASN A 114 2.02 -6.07 9.03
CA ASN A 114 0.88 -6.88 9.42
C ASN A 114 -0.19 -6.02 10.10
N LEU A 115 -1.34 -5.82 9.43
CA LEU A 115 -2.41 -4.95 9.92
C LEU A 115 -3.20 -5.54 11.10
N ASP A 116 -2.96 -6.80 11.47
CA ASP A 116 -3.51 -7.43 12.67
C ASP A 116 -2.57 -7.30 13.89
N LEU A 117 -1.38 -6.69 13.72
CA LEU A 117 -0.41 -6.52 14.80
C LEU A 117 -0.89 -5.49 15.81
N THR A 118 -1.00 -5.87 17.09
CA THR A 118 -1.32 -4.92 18.17
C THR A 118 -0.14 -4.01 18.48
N TYR A 119 -0.39 -2.79 18.94
CA TYR A 119 0.68 -1.91 19.45
C TYR A 119 1.44 -2.55 20.62
N LYS A 120 0.78 -3.38 21.42
CA LYS A 120 1.43 -4.18 22.46
C LYS A 120 2.50 -5.10 21.87
N THR A 121 2.13 -5.90 20.87
CA THR A 121 3.08 -6.79 20.20
C THR A 121 4.18 -6.01 19.47
N LEU A 122 3.87 -4.83 18.92
CA LEU A 122 4.88 -3.95 18.33
C LEU A 122 5.92 -3.50 19.37
N VAL A 123 5.50 -3.01 20.54
CA VAL A 123 6.42 -2.61 21.61
C VAL A 123 7.21 -3.80 22.13
N ASP A 124 6.57 -4.96 22.31
CA ASP A 124 7.25 -6.20 22.71
C ASP A 124 8.34 -6.60 21.68
N ASN A 125 8.05 -6.51 20.37
CA ASN A 125 9.01 -6.79 19.30
C ASN A 125 10.19 -5.82 19.28
N VAL A 126 9.94 -4.52 19.53
CA VAL A 126 10.99 -3.50 19.63
C VAL A 126 11.91 -3.82 20.80
N LEU A 127 11.33 -4.16 21.95
CA LEU A 127 12.08 -4.38 23.19
C LEU A 127 12.68 -5.79 23.32
N ALA A 128 12.37 -6.71 22.41
CA ALA A 128 12.84 -8.10 22.44
C ALA A 128 14.36 -8.26 22.24
N SER A 129 15.05 -7.25 21.66
CA SER A 129 16.51 -7.30 21.49
C SER A 129 17.28 -7.00 22.78
N TYR A 130 16.61 -6.54 23.85
CA TYR A 130 17.23 -6.23 25.12
C TYR A 130 17.13 -7.42 26.07
N GLU A 131 18.21 -7.75 26.79
CA GLU A 131 18.26 -8.87 27.75
C GLU A 131 17.10 -8.81 28.76
N LYS A 132 16.78 -7.61 29.22
CA LYS A 132 15.65 -7.35 30.10
C LYS A 132 15.04 -5.99 29.83
N SER A 133 13.72 -5.96 29.78
CA SER A 133 12.91 -4.75 29.67
C SER A 133 11.58 -5.00 30.39
N SER A 134 10.91 -3.94 30.82
CA SER A 134 9.52 -4.05 31.31
C SER A 134 8.77 -2.80 30.94
N TRP A 135 7.54 -2.97 30.51
CA TRP A 135 6.66 -1.86 30.21
C TRP A 135 5.23 -2.18 30.60
N LEU A 136 4.45 -1.15 30.88
CA LEU A 136 3.02 -1.24 31.17
C LEU A 136 2.24 -0.41 30.16
N ASP A 137 1.09 -0.91 29.73
CA ASP A 137 0.21 -0.24 28.78
C ASP A 137 -0.98 0.40 29.50
N PHE A 138 -1.16 1.71 29.34
CA PHE A 138 -2.30 2.47 29.84
C PHE A 138 -3.01 3.26 28.74
N SER A 139 -2.68 3.05 27.47
CA SER A 139 -3.19 3.91 26.39
C SER A 139 -3.58 3.17 25.12
N THR A 140 -2.95 2.04 24.78
CA THR A 140 -3.23 1.42 23.47
C THR A 140 -4.57 0.69 23.41
N ASN A 141 -5.09 0.24 24.56
CA ASN A 141 -6.36 -0.48 24.68
C ASN A 141 -6.52 -1.66 23.71
N GLY A 142 -5.41 -2.30 23.34
CA GLY A 142 -5.41 -3.44 22.41
C GLY A 142 -5.60 -3.08 20.93
N GLU A 143 -5.52 -1.79 20.57
CA GLU A 143 -5.60 -1.34 19.18
C GLU A 143 -4.51 -2.00 18.31
N VAL A 144 -4.87 -2.25 17.06
CA VAL A 144 -3.98 -2.76 16.01
C VAL A 144 -3.40 -1.62 15.19
N ILE A 145 -2.28 -1.87 14.52
CA ILE A 145 -1.69 -0.91 13.60
C ILE A 145 -2.64 -0.72 12.40
N ARG A 146 -2.91 0.53 12.02
CA ARG A 146 -3.88 0.88 10.97
C ARG A 146 -3.25 0.99 9.57
N GLY A 147 -1.98 0.64 9.44
CA GLY A 147 -1.20 0.82 8.23
C GLY A 147 0.25 0.42 8.44
N LEU A 148 1.09 0.77 7.48
CA LEU A 148 2.54 0.62 7.59
C LEU A 148 3.05 1.48 8.75
N ILE A 149 3.90 0.90 9.59
CA ILE A 149 4.74 1.65 10.53
C ILE A 149 6.19 1.31 10.21
N VAL A 150 7.05 2.32 10.06
CA VAL A 150 8.48 2.11 9.80
C VAL A 150 9.28 2.81 10.89
N GLN A 151 10.14 2.07 11.57
CA GLN A 151 11.28 2.66 12.29
C GLN A 151 12.39 2.81 11.27
N TYR A 152 12.87 4.02 10.99
CA TYR A 152 13.93 4.24 9.99
C TYR A 152 14.95 5.24 10.50
N ASP A 153 16.17 4.77 10.73
CA ASP A 153 17.26 5.56 11.34
C ASP A 153 16.85 6.27 12.66
N GLU A 154 15.98 5.62 13.43
CA GLU A 154 15.51 6.06 14.75
C GLU A 154 16.02 5.08 15.81
N THR A 155 16.37 5.60 16.99
CA THR A 155 16.58 4.72 18.15
C THR A 155 15.25 4.08 18.58
N ASP A 156 15.30 3.00 19.34
CA ASP A 156 14.09 2.38 19.87
C ASP A 156 13.33 3.36 20.81
N TRP A 157 14.05 4.24 21.52
CA TRP A 157 13.46 5.30 22.33
C TRP A 157 12.74 6.38 21.50
N GLU A 158 13.39 6.90 20.46
CA GLU A 158 12.79 7.87 19.53
C GLU A 158 11.53 7.30 18.88
N PHE A 159 11.63 6.05 18.41
CA PHE A 159 10.52 5.31 17.82
C PHE A 159 9.35 5.18 18.80
N LEU A 160 9.59 4.66 20.01
CA LEU A 160 8.52 4.49 21.01
C LEU A 160 7.87 5.81 21.42
N LYS A 161 8.65 6.90 21.53
CA LYS A 161 8.09 8.24 21.78
C LYS A 161 7.18 8.69 20.64
N ARG A 162 7.56 8.42 19.39
CA ARG A 162 6.71 8.71 18.22
C ARG A 162 5.44 7.88 18.24
N ILE A 163 5.53 6.58 18.54
CA ILE A 163 4.38 5.69 18.65
C ILE A 163 3.42 6.13 19.77
N ALA A 164 3.91 6.64 20.89
CA ALA A 164 3.06 7.22 21.94
C ALA A 164 2.17 8.36 21.44
N THR A 165 2.64 9.16 20.47
CA THR A 165 1.85 10.25 19.90
C THR A 165 0.64 9.78 19.09
N HIS A 166 0.61 8.52 18.61
CA HIS A 166 -0.57 7.95 17.95
C HIS A 166 -1.79 7.87 18.88
N PHE A 167 -1.55 7.87 20.20
CA PHE A 167 -2.55 7.81 21.25
C PHE A 167 -2.68 9.13 22.02
N ASN A 168 -2.12 10.23 21.50
CA ASN A 168 -2.02 11.51 22.20
C ASN A 168 -1.43 11.37 23.61
N THR A 169 -0.43 10.49 23.77
CA THR A 169 0.15 10.15 25.06
C THR A 169 1.68 10.18 25.02
N VAL A 170 2.30 10.03 26.18
CA VAL A 170 3.76 10.12 26.38
C VAL A 170 4.30 8.85 27.03
N LEU A 171 5.62 8.70 27.01
CA LEU A 171 6.32 7.69 27.80
C LEU A 171 6.66 8.25 29.19
N VAL A 172 6.41 7.47 30.22
CA VAL A 172 6.85 7.75 31.60
C VAL A 172 8.03 6.84 31.91
N PRO A 173 9.28 7.34 31.99
CA PRO A 173 10.43 6.53 32.40
C PRO A 173 10.33 6.11 33.87
N GLU A 174 10.86 4.93 34.20
CA GLU A 174 11.05 4.52 35.60
C GLU A 174 12.52 4.11 35.83
N GLY A 175 13.17 4.81 36.77
CA GLY A 175 14.60 4.69 37.02
C GLY A 175 14.97 3.78 38.18
N THR A 176 14.08 2.92 38.67
CA THR A 176 14.30 2.16 39.92
C THR A 176 14.92 0.78 39.71
N ALA A 177 15.07 0.35 38.44
CA ALA A 177 15.54 -0.99 38.08
C ALA A 177 16.86 -0.97 37.30
N ALA A 178 17.55 -2.11 37.28
CA ALA A 178 18.80 -2.32 36.55
C ALA A 178 18.61 -2.59 35.04
N PHE A 179 17.47 -2.19 34.48
CA PHE A 179 17.06 -2.43 33.11
C PHE A 179 15.99 -1.40 32.71
N GLY A 180 15.78 -1.20 31.41
CA GLY A 180 14.83 -0.20 30.91
C GLY A 180 13.40 -0.50 31.35
N ARG A 181 12.76 0.48 32.00
CA ARG A 181 11.36 0.41 32.41
C ARG A 181 10.61 1.67 32.01
N ILE A 182 9.44 1.49 31.42
CA ILE A 182 8.55 2.60 31.04
C ILE A 182 7.10 2.27 31.37
N THR A 183 6.29 3.32 31.48
CA THR A 183 4.85 3.22 31.27
C THR A 183 4.51 3.87 29.93
N PHE A 184 3.76 3.16 29.10
CA PHE A 184 3.22 3.67 27.85
C PHE A 184 1.90 4.36 28.15
N GLY A 185 1.97 5.68 28.25
CA GLY A 185 0.91 6.54 28.78
C GLY A 185 1.04 6.83 30.26
N ILE A 186 0.31 7.85 30.70
CA ILE A 186 0.33 8.29 32.11
C ILE A 186 -0.72 7.49 32.88
N PRO A 187 -0.33 6.71 33.90
CA PRO A 187 -1.28 5.93 34.68
C PRO A 187 -2.19 6.85 35.49
N GLU A 188 -3.49 6.53 35.57
CA GLU A 188 -4.41 7.23 36.46
C GLU A 188 -4.17 6.83 37.92
N LEU A 189 -3.19 7.46 38.56
CA LEU A 189 -2.96 7.29 39.98
C LEU A 189 -4.10 7.99 40.75
N LEU A 190 -4.87 7.22 41.53
CA LEU A 190 -6.00 7.71 42.34
C LEU A 190 -5.57 8.54 43.58
N LYS A 191 -4.33 9.03 43.60
CA LYS A 191 -3.86 9.96 44.64
C LYS A 191 -4.05 11.36 44.11
N TYR A 192 -4.82 12.16 44.84
CA TYR A 192 -5.07 13.57 44.55
C TYR A 192 -4.45 14.41 45.65
N ASN A 193 -3.12 14.46 45.68
CA ASN A 193 -2.43 15.29 46.67
C ASN A 193 -2.75 16.76 46.35
N THR A 194 -3.25 17.49 47.34
CA THR A 194 -3.49 18.92 47.18
C THR A 194 -2.20 19.67 47.53
N LEU A 195 -1.73 20.48 46.60
CA LEU A 195 -0.55 21.32 46.76
C LEU A 195 -1.03 22.73 47.19
N ASN A 196 -0.55 23.20 48.35
CA ASN A 196 -0.97 24.45 49.01
C ASN A 196 0.21 25.42 49.26
N GLN A 197 1.21 25.42 48.38
CA GLN A 197 2.41 26.24 48.53
C GLN A 197 2.16 27.70 48.17
N GLU A 198 2.75 28.61 48.95
CA GLU A 198 2.68 30.04 48.68
C GLU A 198 3.69 30.48 47.61
N ASP A 199 4.89 29.90 47.62
CA ASP A 199 5.96 30.19 46.66
C ASP A 199 5.90 29.22 45.46
N TYR A 200 5.72 29.79 44.26
CA TYR A 200 5.73 29.05 43.00
C TYR A 200 6.15 29.95 41.83
N GLU A 201 6.66 29.33 40.77
CA GLU A 201 6.90 30.02 39.50
C GLU A 201 5.84 29.65 38.48
N VAL A 202 5.40 30.64 37.69
CA VAL A 202 4.51 30.42 36.55
C VAL A 202 5.34 30.49 35.28
N VAL A 203 5.31 29.43 34.47
CA VAL A 203 6.05 29.33 33.22
C VAL A 203 5.07 29.19 32.07
N LYS A 204 5.12 30.13 31.11
CA LYS A 204 4.42 30.06 29.83
C LYS A 204 5.44 29.78 28.73
N ASP A 205 5.39 28.60 28.14
CA ASP A 205 6.33 28.19 27.08
C ASP A 205 5.89 28.74 25.72
N LEU A 206 6.49 29.87 25.33
CA LEU A 206 6.18 30.56 24.08
C LEU A 206 6.80 29.88 22.84
N GLU A 207 7.88 29.11 23.00
CA GLU A 207 8.50 28.40 21.89
C GLU A 207 7.67 27.19 21.48
N LEU A 208 7.14 26.45 22.46
CA LEU A 208 6.25 25.34 22.21
C LEU A 208 4.97 25.79 21.48
N LEU A 209 4.43 26.97 21.79
CA LEU A 209 3.28 27.53 21.06
C LEU A 209 3.63 27.83 19.59
N LYS A 210 4.77 28.48 19.34
CA LYS A 210 5.22 28.85 17.99
C LYS A 210 5.53 27.62 17.13
N ASN A 211 6.30 26.68 17.65
CA ASN A 211 6.76 25.51 16.89
C ASN A 211 5.61 24.58 16.47
N ASN A 212 4.50 24.64 17.21
CA ASN A 212 3.35 23.78 17.00
C ASN A 212 2.17 24.47 16.32
N ASN A 213 2.31 25.74 15.90
CA ASN A 213 1.23 26.57 15.34
C ASN A 213 -0.05 26.54 16.22
N LEU A 214 0.11 26.46 17.54
CA LEU A 214 -1.00 26.49 18.48
C LEU A 214 -1.35 27.96 18.77
N GLY A 215 -2.64 28.29 18.75
CA GLY A 215 -3.12 29.59 19.25
C GLY A 215 -2.78 29.76 20.73
N GLU A 216 -2.82 30.99 21.25
CA GLU A 216 -2.60 31.21 22.69
C GLU A 216 -3.68 30.48 23.51
N THR A 217 -3.34 29.33 24.08
CA THR A 217 -4.21 28.55 24.97
C THR A 217 -3.63 28.52 26.38
N GLN A 218 -4.52 28.44 27.38
CA GLN A 218 -4.14 28.23 28.79
C GLN A 218 -3.36 26.92 29.00
N ASP A 219 -3.42 26.00 28.03
CA ASP A 219 -2.71 24.72 27.99
C ASP A 219 -1.17 24.85 27.95
N SER A 220 -0.65 26.04 27.64
CA SER A 220 0.79 26.34 27.63
C SER A 220 1.38 26.77 28.98
N ILE A 221 0.53 26.87 30.02
CA ILE A 221 0.93 27.28 31.36
C ILE A 221 1.36 26.05 32.16
N SER A 222 2.47 26.20 32.87
CA SER A 222 2.95 25.24 33.87
C SER A 222 3.36 25.97 35.14
N TRP A 223 3.32 25.27 36.26
CA TRP A 223 3.73 25.79 37.55
C TRP A 223 4.91 24.99 38.09
N LYS A 224 5.94 25.68 38.56
CA LYS A 224 7.03 25.07 39.33
C LYS A 224 6.77 25.27 40.81
N ILE A 225 6.60 24.17 41.52
CA ILE A 225 6.14 24.17 42.92
C ILE A 225 7.17 23.40 43.75
N ARG A 226 7.63 23.99 44.84
CA ARG A 226 8.52 23.32 45.80
C ARG A 226 7.72 22.38 46.70
N GLY A 227 8.25 21.23 47.07
CA GLY A 227 7.55 20.31 47.97
C GLY A 227 8.49 19.57 48.91
N ALA A 228 7.92 19.15 50.05
CA ALA A 228 8.62 18.37 51.07
C ALA A 228 8.46 16.85 50.85
N ASP A 229 7.25 16.41 50.47
CA ASP A 229 6.98 15.01 50.12
C ASP A 229 7.37 14.71 48.68
N ARG A 230 7.93 13.51 48.43
CA ARG A 230 8.24 13.05 47.07
C ARG A 230 6.95 12.69 46.30
N LEU A 231 6.66 13.46 45.25
CA LEU A 231 5.70 13.09 44.21
C LEU A 231 6.37 12.31 43.07
N HIS A 232 5.58 11.51 42.36
CA HIS A 232 6.04 10.75 41.20
C HIS A 232 5.67 11.40 39.87
N LEU A 233 6.47 11.14 38.85
CA LEU A 233 6.17 11.55 37.48
C LEU A 233 4.82 10.95 37.03
N GLY A 234 3.95 11.79 36.47
CA GLY A 234 2.59 11.42 36.06
C GLY A 234 1.55 11.39 37.19
N GLU A 235 1.92 11.65 38.45
CA GLU A 235 0.97 11.71 39.57
C GLU A 235 -0.01 12.88 39.41
N ASN A 236 -1.28 12.63 39.75
CA ASN A 236 -2.32 13.65 39.75
C ASN A 236 -2.21 14.52 41.02
N VAL A 237 -2.31 15.83 40.86
CA VAL A 237 -2.30 16.79 41.96
C VAL A 237 -3.37 17.85 41.76
N ILE A 238 -3.93 18.35 42.86
CA ILE A 238 -4.83 19.50 42.82
C ILE A 238 -3.99 20.74 43.15
N TRP A 239 -3.85 21.64 42.18
CA TRP A 239 -3.15 22.90 42.33
C TRP A 239 -4.12 24.06 42.11
N GLN A 240 -4.34 24.89 43.13
CA GLN A 240 -5.27 26.03 43.07
C GLN A 240 -6.68 25.66 42.55
N GLY A 241 -7.16 24.45 42.91
CA GLY A 241 -8.46 23.92 42.47
C GLY A 241 -8.47 23.32 41.05
N ILE A 242 -7.34 23.31 40.35
CA ILE A 242 -7.18 22.73 39.01
C ILE A 242 -6.55 21.34 39.14
N LEU A 243 -7.10 20.37 38.41
CA LEU A 243 -6.51 19.03 38.30
C LEU A 243 -5.30 19.11 37.35
N CYS A 244 -4.12 18.96 37.94
CA CYS A 244 -2.84 18.97 37.25
C CYS A 244 -2.16 17.59 37.34
N GLN A 245 -1.14 17.40 36.52
CA GLN A 245 -0.23 16.25 36.56
C GLN A 245 1.22 16.71 36.65
N VAL A 246 2.02 15.94 37.39
CA VAL A 246 3.47 16.15 37.51
C VAL A 246 4.17 15.74 36.22
N THR A 247 4.76 16.70 35.50
CA THR A 247 5.45 16.47 34.23
C THR A 247 6.98 16.48 34.35
N GLU A 248 7.50 17.03 35.44
CA GLU A 248 8.92 17.02 35.78
C GLU A 248 9.08 16.95 37.30
N VAL A 249 10.07 16.19 37.75
CA VAL A 249 10.54 16.13 39.14
C VAL A 249 12.01 16.53 39.14
N LEU A 250 12.35 17.59 39.85
CA LEU A 250 13.72 18.04 40.08
C LEU A 250 14.01 17.91 41.58
N LEU A 251 14.98 17.08 41.95
CA LEU A 251 15.57 17.05 43.27
C LEU A 251 16.93 17.72 43.20
N LYS A 252 17.14 18.80 43.95
CA LYS A 252 18.39 19.57 43.92
C LYS A 252 18.76 20.05 45.32
N THR A 253 20.06 20.19 45.58
CA THR A 253 20.54 20.89 46.77
C THR A 253 20.39 22.40 46.64
N GLU A 254 19.68 23.03 47.58
CA GLU A 254 19.64 24.48 47.73
C GLU A 254 19.95 24.86 49.18
N LYS A 255 20.87 25.81 49.40
CA LYS A 255 21.19 26.37 50.73
C LYS A 255 21.30 25.31 51.84
N GLU A 256 22.07 24.26 51.55
CA GLU A 256 22.35 23.12 52.43
C GLU A 256 21.25 22.04 52.58
N GLU A 257 20.07 22.18 51.98
CA GLU A 257 18.99 21.19 52.05
C GLU A 257 18.67 20.59 50.67
N LEU A 258 18.11 19.38 50.64
CA LEU A 258 17.58 18.78 49.42
C LEU A 258 16.13 19.23 49.23
N ILE A 259 15.84 19.85 48.08
CA ILE A 259 14.52 20.39 47.77
C ILE A 259 13.97 19.67 46.54
N PHE A 260 12.74 19.18 46.64
CA PHE A 260 11.98 18.77 45.48
C PHE A 260 11.27 19.97 44.85
N THR A 261 11.38 20.10 43.54
CA THR A 261 10.64 21.03 42.71
C THR A 261 9.90 20.25 41.64
N TYR A 262 8.60 20.51 41.51
CA TYR A 262 7.71 19.83 40.57
C TYR A 262 7.27 20.81 39.50
N THR A 263 7.40 20.43 38.24
CA THR A 263 6.67 21.12 37.17
C THR A 263 5.34 20.40 36.98
N VAL A 264 4.23 21.12 37.17
CA VAL A 264 2.87 20.59 36.99
C VAL A 264 2.16 21.32 35.85
N LYS A 265 1.36 20.56 35.10
CA LYS A 265 0.53 21.08 33.99
C LYS A 265 -0.92 20.63 34.16
N PRO A 266 -1.91 21.41 33.67
CA PRO A 266 -3.29 20.92 33.61
C PRO A 266 -3.35 19.55 32.93
N LYS A 267 -4.11 18.59 33.47
CA LYS A 267 -4.12 17.20 32.96
C LYS A 267 -4.41 17.15 31.45
N ASP A 268 -5.39 17.95 31.00
CA ASP A 268 -5.82 17.97 29.60
C ASP A 268 -4.84 18.65 28.62
N SER A 269 -3.79 19.32 29.12
CA SER A 269 -2.78 19.99 28.29
C SER A 269 -1.60 19.10 27.92
N ILE A 270 -1.46 17.92 28.54
CA ILE A 270 -0.38 16.96 28.25
C ILE A 270 -0.78 16.11 27.04
N LYS A 271 -0.87 16.77 25.87
CA LYS A 271 -1.23 16.14 24.60
C LYS A 271 -0.12 16.39 23.59
N PRO A 272 0.81 15.44 23.40
CA PRO A 272 1.82 15.58 22.38
C PRO A 272 1.16 15.56 21.00
N ILE A 273 1.72 16.34 20.09
CA ILE A 273 1.28 16.36 18.69
C ILE A 273 1.76 15.09 18.03
N LEU A 274 0.94 14.56 17.12
CA LEU A 274 1.28 13.42 16.29
C LEU A 274 2.62 13.67 15.59
N LYS A 275 3.60 12.82 15.87
CA LYS A 275 4.94 12.89 15.30
C LYS A 275 5.08 11.90 14.16
N PHE A 276 5.87 12.29 13.17
CA PHE A 276 6.28 11.45 12.06
C PHE A 276 7.80 11.40 12.01
N ASN A 277 8.34 10.37 11.38
CA ASN A 277 9.76 10.31 11.11
C ASN A 277 10.11 11.39 10.04
N PRO A 278 10.94 12.39 10.37
CA PRO A 278 11.11 13.57 9.53
C PRO A 278 11.86 13.27 8.23
N ILE A 279 12.67 12.22 8.19
CA ILE A 279 13.52 11.89 7.04
C ILE A 279 12.78 11.04 5.98
N LEU A 280 11.63 10.43 6.30
CA LEU A 280 10.90 9.57 5.36
C LEU A 280 10.40 10.32 4.11
N SER A 281 10.05 11.60 4.22
CA SER A 281 9.50 12.32 3.06
C SER A 281 10.54 12.45 1.93
N GLY A 282 10.16 11.98 0.75
CA GLY A 282 10.98 12.00 -0.46
C GLY A 282 11.94 10.82 -0.61
N MET A 283 12.00 9.90 0.36
CA MET A 283 12.89 8.74 0.27
C MET A 283 12.25 7.53 -0.38
N SER A 284 13.08 6.59 -0.81
CA SER A 284 12.67 5.27 -1.31
C SER A 284 13.43 4.17 -0.59
N ILE A 285 12.72 3.15 -0.13
CA ILE A 285 13.32 1.94 0.44
C ILE A 285 13.17 0.80 -0.56
N SER A 286 14.28 0.16 -0.90
CA SER A 286 14.27 -1.00 -1.80
C SER A 286 13.44 -2.13 -1.21
N ALA A 287 12.78 -2.92 -2.05
CA ALA A 287 11.96 -4.04 -1.63
C ALA A 287 11.94 -5.17 -2.66
N ILE A 288 11.57 -6.38 -2.22
CA ILE A 288 11.38 -7.54 -3.08
C ILE A 288 9.90 -7.90 -3.12
N VAL A 289 9.34 -8.02 -4.32
CA VAL A 289 7.93 -8.41 -4.53
C VAL A 289 7.68 -9.83 -4.04
N LYS A 290 6.69 -10.01 -3.17
CA LYS A 290 6.28 -11.32 -2.62
C LYS A 290 4.95 -11.79 -3.19
N GLU A 291 4.05 -10.87 -3.49
CA GLU A 291 2.73 -11.14 -4.05
C GLU A 291 2.30 -9.97 -4.94
N VAL A 292 1.54 -10.27 -6.00
CA VAL A 292 0.94 -9.31 -6.91
C VAL A 292 -0.56 -9.57 -6.97
N LYS A 293 -1.38 -8.54 -6.76
CA LYS A 293 -2.84 -8.62 -6.83
C LYS A 293 -3.40 -7.36 -7.48
N GLY A 294 -3.88 -7.48 -8.72
CA GLY A 294 -4.28 -6.31 -9.51
C GLY A 294 -3.13 -5.31 -9.61
N THR A 295 -3.42 -4.04 -9.35
CA THR A 295 -2.45 -2.93 -9.36
C THR A 295 -1.66 -2.76 -8.05
N SER A 296 -1.72 -3.76 -7.16
CA SER A 296 -1.09 -3.71 -5.85
C SER A 296 -0.14 -4.87 -5.62
N ILE A 297 0.86 -4.65 -4.78
CA ILE A 297 1.87 -5.64 -4.44
C ILE A 297 2.10 -5.73 -2.93
N ARG A 298 2.52 -6.90 -2.46
CA ARG A 298 3.16 -7.06 -1.14
C ARG A 298 4.65 -7.22 -1.32
N VAL A 299 5.40 -6.63 -0.41
CA VAL A 299 6.86 -6.60 -0.52
C VAL A 299 7.53 -6.93 0.81
N GLN A 300 8.74 -7.48 0.72
CA GLN A 300 9.70 -7.43 1.83
C GLN A 300 10.58 -6.20 1.62
N LEU A 301 10.57 -5.25 2.57
CA LEU A 301 11.49 -4.12 2.52
C LEU A 301 12.91 -4.60 2.82
N SER A 302 13.91 -3.97 2.22
CA SER A 302 15.33 -4.35 2.40
C SER A 302 15.87 -4.03 3.79
N ILE A 303 15.14 -3.24 4.58
CA ILE A 303 15.44 -2.95 5.98
C ILE A 303 15.00 -4.09 6.92
N ASP A 304 14.23 -5.08 6.42
CA ASP A 304 13.78 -6.21 7.21
C ASP A 304 14.63 -7.46 6.90
N ASP A 305 15.22 -8.06 7.94
CA ASP A 305 16.01 -9.29 7.81
C ASP A 305 15.20 -10.45 7.21
N LYS A 306 13.90 -10.50 7.53
CA LYS A 306 13.00 -11.57 7.13
C LYS A 306 11.67 -11.00 6.66
N TYR A 307 11.04 -11.72 5.75
CA TYR A 307 9.66 -11.42 5.38
C TYR A 307 8.70 -12.03 6.40
N ASP A 308 7.86 -11.20 6.99
CA ASP A 308 6.68 -11.63 7.72
C ASP A 308 5.62 -12.07 6.69
N ASP A 309 5.19 -13.33 6.68
CA ASP A 309 4.20 -13.87 5.74
C ASP A 309 2.76 -13.83 6.30
N SER A 310 2.48 -12.85 7.16
CA SER A 310 1.16 -12.64 7.73
C SER A 310 0.08 -12.40 6.67
N VAL A 311 -1.08 -13.04 6.86
CA VAL A 311 -2.20 -13.03 5.89
C VAL A 311 -2.69 -11.63 5.58
N ASN A 312 -2.70 -10.73 6.58
CA ASN A 312 -3.18 -9.36 6.47
C ASN A 312 -2.06 -8.32 6.35
N ASN A 313 -0.98 -8.65 5.65
CA ASN A 313 0.04 -7.67 5.31
C ASN A 313 -0.48 -6.59 4.36
N LYS A 314 -0.03 -5.34 4.59
CA LYS A 314 -0.32 -4.18 3.75
C LYS A 314 0.03 -4.44 2.28
N PHE A 315 -0.92 -4.10 1.41
CA PHE A 315 -0.68 -3.94 -0.02
C PHE A 315 -0.23 -2.52 -0.32
N PHE A 316 0.79 -2.39 -1.16
CA PHE A 316 1.22 -1.12 -1.73
C PHE A 316 0.64 -0.99 -3.14
N SER A 317 -0.02 0.12 -3.42
CA SER A 317 -0.37 0.47 -4.80
C SER A 317 0.90 0.66 -5.60
N TYR A 318 0.99 0.00 -6.75
CA TYR A 318 2.08 0.18 -7.68
C TYR A 318 1.76 1.37 -8.59
N ALA A 319 2.67 2.33 -8.67
CA ALA A 319 2.54 3.49 -9.54
C ALA A 319 2.67 3.04 -11.00
N ILE A 320 1.53 2.95 -11.67
CA ILE A 320 1.44 2.66 -13.11
C ILE A 320 1.54 4.00 -13.84
N GLU A 321 2.55 4.15 -14.70
CA GLU A 321 2.81 5.39 -15.43
C GLU A 321 1.77 5.66 -16.53
N SER A 322 1.20 4.62 -17.13
CA SER A 322 0.18 4.71 -18.19
C SER A 322 -0.81 3.53 -18.13
N ASN A 323 -2.09 3.80 -18.38
CA ASN A 323 -3.12 2.76 -18.51
C ASN A 323 -2.97 1.91 -19.79
N GLU A 324 -2.07 2.30 -20.69
CA GLU A 324 -1.85 1.60 -21.97
C GLU A 324 -0.99 0.34 -21.80
N TRP A 325 -0.15 0.28 -20.76
CA TRP A 325 0.78 -0.82 -20.51
C TRP A 325 0.61 -1.34 -19.08
N TYR A 326 -0.17 -2.41 -18.94
CA TYR A 326 -0.34 -3.10 -17.67
C TYR A 326 0.86 -4.03 -17.40
N CYS A 327 1.93 -3.47 -16.84
CA CYS A 327 3.16 -4.19 -16.55
C CYS A 327 3.41 -4.26 -15.04
N MET A 328 2.81 -5.26 -14.39
CA MET A 328 3.08 -5.52 -12.98
C MET A 328 4.43 -6.23 -12.80
N PRO A 329 5.24 -5.84 -11.78
CA PRO A 329 6.47 -6.56 -11.47
C PRO A 329 6.14 -7.99 -11.02
N ILE A 330 6.84 -8.97 -11.56
CA ILE A 330 6.66 -10.38 -11.16
C ILE A 330 7.21 -10.63 -9.75
N LYS A 331 6.70 -11.65 -9.07
CA LYS A 331 7.23 -12.10 -7.77
C LYS A 331 8.75 -12.31 -7.84
N GLY A 332 9.46 -11.82 -6.83
CA GLY A 332 10.93 -11.84 -6.77
C GLY A 332 11.61 -10.63 -7.42
N SER A 333 10.88 -9.79 -8.16
CA SER A 333 11.41 -8.54 -8.71
C SER A 333 11.82 -7.57 -7.58
N LYS A 334 12.85 -6.78 -7.84
CA LYS A 334 13.24 -5.66 -6.99
C LYS A 334 12.43 -4.43 -7.37
N VAL A 335 11.81 -3.78 -6.40
CA VAL A 335 11.07 -2.52 -6.54
C VAL A 335 11.53 -1.53 -5.47
N ASN A 336 11.04 -0.30 -5.52
CA ASN A 336 11.21 0.67 -4.45
C ASN A 336 9.85 1.03 -3.83
N ILE A 337 9.81 1.19 -2.51
CA ILE A 337 8.69 1.82 -1.81
C ILE A 337 9.04 3.28 -1.57
N TYR A 338 8.35 4.17 -2.26
CA TYR A 338 8.52 5.62 -2.17
C TYR A 338 7.57 6.21 -1.14
N PHE A 339 8.07 7.18 -0.36
CA PHE A 339 7.33 7.88 0.68
C PHE A 339 7.14 9.35 0.25
N PRO A 340 6.00 9.73 -0.35
CA PRO A 340 5.78 11.10 -0.82
C PRO A 340 5.72 12.10 0.33
N THR A 341 5.13 11.70 1.46
CA THR A 341 4.98 12.50 2.67
C THR A 341 5.71 11.83 3.83
N ARG A 342 5.62 12.42 5.04
CA ARG A 342 6.13 11.80 6.27
C ARG A 342 5.18 10.74 6.84
N ASP A 343 3.93 10.66 6.37
CA ASP A 343 2.97 9.64 6.81
C ASP A 343 3.20 8.36 6.01
N GLU A 344 3.57 7.28 6.70
CA GLU A 344 3.83 5.97 6.12
C GLU A 344 2.62 5.36 5.38
N LYS A 345 1.41 5.90 5.61
CA LYS A 345 0.20 5.50 4.87
C LYS A 345 0.30 5.81 3.38
N ASP A 346 0.93 6.93 3.03
CA ASP A 346 1.05 7.41 1.64
C ASP A 346 2.11 6.67 0.83
N ALA A 347 2.81 5.70 1.44
CA ALA A 347 3.85 4.93 0.79
C ALA A 347 3.29 4.12 -0.39
N ILE A 348 3.94 4.25 -1.56
CA ILE A 348 3.56 3.59 -2.81
C ILE A 348 4.75 2.81 -3.37
N ALA A 349 4.46 1.73 -4.11
CA ALA A 349 5.49 1.02 -4.84
C ALA A 349 5.77 1.71 -6.17
N VAL A 350 7.04 1.92 -6.48
CA VAL A 350 7.51 2.56 -7.71
C VAL A 350 8.69 1.76 -8.28
N ASN A 351 8.94 1.93 -9.57
CA ASN A 351 10.15 1.48 -10.28
C ASN A 351 10.50 -0.01 -10.07
N ALA A 352 10.17 -0.87 -11.02
CA ALA A 352 10.77 -2.21 -11.09
C ALA A 352 12.22 -2.12 -11.59
N ILE A 353 13.19 -2.52 -10.74
CA ILE A 353 14.62 -2.40 -11.02
C ILE A 353 15.19 -3.74 -11.45
N ARG A 354 15.83 -3.78 -12.62
CA ARG A 354 16.58 -4.95 -13.09
C ARG A 354 17.87 -5.09 -12.28
N THR A 355 18.08 -6.25 -11.66
CA THR A 355 19.34 -6.59 -10.99
C THR A 355 20.32 -7.23 -11.99
N MET A 356 21.61 -6.94 -11.81
CA MET A 356 22.70 -7.20 -12.77
C MET A 356 22.91 -8.68 -13.16
N SER A 357 22.27 -9.64 -12.50
CA SER A 357 22.34 -11.06 -12.86
C SER A 357 21.69 -11.39 -14.22
N ASN A 358 20.86 -10.49 -14.77
CA ASN A 358 20.22 -10.63 -16.09
C ASN A 358 20.73 -9.58 -17.11
N GLY A 359 21.95 -9.08 -16.93
CA GLY A 359 22.47 -7.87 -17.58
C GLY A 359 22.73 -7.93 -19.09
N SER A 360 22.45 -9.03 -19.80
CA SER A 360 22.81 -9.13 -21.22
C SER A 360 21.99 -8.18 -22.11
N LYS A 361 20.72 -7.92 -21.79
CA LYS A 361 19.81 -7.13 -22.64
C LYS A 361 19.93 -5.60 -22.50
N THR A 362 20.77 -5.11 -21.58
CA THR A 362 20.90 -3.66 -21.28
C THR A 362 22.34 -3.16 -21.36
N GLN A 363 23.25 -3.96 -21.91
CA GLN A 363 24.67 -3.57 -22.07
C GLN A 363 24.91 -2.67 -23.28
N ASP A 364 24.16 -2.88 -24.37
CA ASP A 364 24.29 -2.09 -25.59
C ASP A 364 23.11 -1.11 -25.73
N PRO A 365 23.33 0.22 -25.67
CA PRO A 365 22.28 1.22 -25.81
C PRO A 365 21.62 1.24 -27.21
N ARG A 366 22.24 0.61 -28.22
CA ARG A 366 21.62 0.41 -29.55
C ARG A 366 20.50 -0.62 -29.48
N CYS A 367 20.60 -1.57 -28.55
CA CYS A 367 19.63 -2.64 -28.35
C CYS A 367 18.52 -2.20 -27.39
N LYS A 368 17.32 -1.94 -27.92
CA LYS A 368 16.10 -1.75 -27.11
C LYS A 368 15.30 -3.04 -27.15
N SER A 369 14.86 -3.53 -26.00
CA SER A 369 14.03 -4.73 -25.91
C SER A 369 12.89 -4.53 -24.92
N PHE A 370 11.72 -5.03 -25.29
CA PHE A 370 10.56 -5.16 -24.42
C PHE A 370 10.13 -6.63 -24.44
N SER A 371 10.24 -7.31 -23.31
CA SER A 371 9.98 -8.74 -23.20
C SER A 371 9.26 -9.09 -21.91
N ASN A 372 8.50 -10.17 -21.91
CA ASN A 372 7.82 -10.70 -20.72
C ASN A 372 8.44 -12.02 -20.24
N ASP A 373 7.87 -12.58 -19.17
CA ASP A 373 8.28 -13.85 -18.56
C ASP A 373 7.84 -15.09 -19.35
N SER A 374 6.94 -14.95 -20.33
CA SER A 374 6.60 -16.03 -21.27
C SER A 374 7.60 -16.22 -22.41
N GLY A 375 8.60 -15.33 -22.51
CA GLY A 375 9.63 -15.38 -23.56
C GLY A 375 9.26 -14.63 -24.83
N SER A 376 8.11 -13.93 -24.86
CA SER A 376 7.79 -13.04 -25.98
C SER A 376 8.63 -11.77 -25.90
N GLU A 377 9.06 -11.27 -27.05
CA GLU A 377 9.98 -10.13 -27.15
C GLU A 377 9.70 -9.27 -28.39
N MET A 378 9.75 -7.95 -28.18
CA MET A 378 9.97 -6.94 -29.20
C MET A 378 11.40 -6.42 -29.04
N LYS A 379 12.24 -6.51 -30.09
CA LYS A 379 13.66 -6.15 -30.02
C LYS A 379 14.08 -5.30 -31.21
N MET A 380 14.74 -4.19 -30.93
CA MET A 380 15.44 -3.35 -31.90
C MET A 380 16.93 -3.42 -31.58
N ASP A 381 17.72 -4.14 -32.36
CA ASP A 381 19.15 -4.38 -32.06
C ASP A 381 20.15 -3.55 -32.87
N GLY A 382 19.64 -2.55 -33.59
CA GLY A 382 20.44 -1.64 -34.41
C GLY A 382 20.73 -2.17 -35.82
N GLU A 383 20.34 -3.40 -36.13
CA GLU A 383 20.39 -3.96 -37.49
C GLU A 383 18.99 -4.42 -37.95
N ALA A 384 18.11 -4.75 -37.01
CA ALA A 384 16.76 -5.20 -37.29
C ALA A 384 15.75 -4.83 -36.20
N ILE A 385 14.48 -4.87 -36.58
CA ILE A 385 13.33 -4.93 -35.68
C ILE A 385 12.80 -6.37 -35.69
N ASN A 386 12.70 -6.99 -34.53
CA ASN A 386 12.28 -8.38 -34.35
C ASN A 386 11.09 -8.46 -33.39
N TYR A 387 10.10 -9.28 -33.74
CA TYR A 387 8.98 -9.68 -32.90
C TYR A 387 8.98 -11.19 -32.78
N SER A 388 9.12 -11.72 -31.56
CA SER A 388 9.20 -13.15 -31.30
C SER A 388 8.27 -13.56 -30.17
N THR A 389 7.64 -14.73 -30.31
CA THR A 389 6.84 -15.38 -29.25
C THR A 389 7.46 -16.70 -28.78
N GLY A 390 8.70 -16.99 -29.19
CA GLY A 390 9.38 -18.26 -28.95
C GLY A 390 9.14 -19.34 -30.01
N GLY A 391 8.04 -19.27 -30.76
CA GLY A 391 7.72 -20.19 -31.87
C GLY A 391 7.47 -19.51 -33.22
N VAL A 392 7.12 -18.22 -33.22
CA VAL A 392 6.97 -17.40 -34.43
C VAL A 392 7.89 -16.19 -34.32
N ASN A 393 8.53 -15.82 -35.43
CA ASN A 393 9.41 -14.66 -35.53
C ASN A 393 9.09 -13.82 -36.78
N ILE A 394 8.97 -12.52 -36.59
CA ILE A 394 8.90 -11.52 -37.66
C ILE A 394 10.12 -10.62 -37.53
N LYS A 395 10.94 -10.56 -38.59
CA LYS A 395 12.16 -9.75 -38.63
C LYS A 395 12.16 -8.82 -39.84
N LEU A 396 12.41 -7.53 -39.58
CA LEU A 396 12.63 -6.50 -40.58
C LEU A 396 14.08 -6.02 -40.43
N ASP A 397 14.90 -6.17 -41.46
CA ASP A 397 16.32 -5.77 -41.42
C ASP A 397 16.61 -4.48 -42.20
N GLU A 398 17.77 -3.88 -41.94
CA GLU A 398 18.21 -2.64 -42.60
C GLU A 398 18.48 -2.80 -44.11
N GLN A 399 18.64 -4.03 -44.60
CA GLN A 399 18.78 -4.33 -46.02
C GLN A 399 17.43 -4.29 -46.75
N GLY A 400 16.32 -4.11 -46.03
CA GLY A 400 14.98 -4.03 -46.56
C GLY A 400 14.28 -5.38 -46.70
N ASN A 401 14.82 -6.44 -46.09
CA ASN A 401 14.16 -7.74 -46.08
C ASN A 401 13.13 -7.81 -44.95
N VAL A 402 12.01 -8.46 -45.24
CA VAL A 402 11.01 -8.86 -44.25
C VAL A 402 10.96 -10.38 -44.26
N SER A 403 11.20 -10.99 -43.10
CA SER A 403 11.14 -12.45 -42.93
C SER A 403 10.11 -12.80 -41.86
N ILE A 404 9.29 -13.80 -42.17
CA ILE A 404 8.29 -14.39 -41.27
C ILE A 404 8.60 -15.88 -41.20
N SER A 405 8.77 -16.41 -39.99
CA SER A 405 9.10 -17.81 -39.76
C SER A 405 8.27 -18.38 -38.61
N GLY A 406 7.81 -19.62 -38.75
CA GLY A 406 7.06 -20.39 -37.76
C GLY A 406 6.58 -21.70 -38.37
N ASP A 407 5.95 -22.56 -37.57
CA ASP A 407 5.51 -23.90 -38.01
C ASP A 407 4.39 -23.84 -39.06
N SER A 408 3.40 -22.96 -38.84
CA SER A 408 2.27 -22.74 -39.74
C SER A 408 2.03 -21.24 -39.90
N ILE A 409 2.19 -20.72 -41.12
CA ILE A 409 1.96 -19.30 -41.44
C ILE A 409 0.73 -19.21 -42.33
N ILE A 410 -0.22 -18.37 -41.92
CA ILE A 410 -1.47 -18.17 -42.62
C ILE A 410 -1.63 -16.68 -42.93
N ILE A 411 -1.87 -16.36 -44.20
CA ILE A 411 -2.15 -15.00 -44.67
C ILE A 411 -3.56 -14.99 -45.26
N ASN A 412 -4.47 -14.22 -44.66
CA ASN A 412 -5.87 -14.12 -45.09
C ASN A 412 -6.21 -12.68 -45.49
N ALA A 413 -6.95 -12.53 -46.58
CA ALA A 413 -7.47 -11.24 -47.05
C ALA A 413 -8.96 -11.38 -47.39
N ALA A 414 -9.80 -10.49 -46.87
CA ALA A 414 -11.25 -10.51 -47.11
C ALA A 414 -11.64 -10.23 -48.58
N GLY A 415 -10.76 -9.56 -49.32
CA GLY A 415 -10.94 -9.27 -50.74
C GLY A 415 -9.80 -9.87 -51.56
N LYS A 416 -8.85 -9.01 -51.97
CA LYS A 416 -7.74 -9.38 -52.84
C LYS A 416 -6.43 -9.42 -52.06
N LEU A 417 -5.68 -10.52 -52.17
CA LEU A 417 -4.26 -10.58 -51.81
C LEU A 417 -3.43 -10.37 -53.09
N GLN A 418 -2.50 -9.42 -53.06
CA GLN A 418 -1.57 -9.16 -54.17
C GLN A 418 -0.14 -9.32 -53.66
N LEU A 419 0.70 -10.02 -54.43
CA LEU A 419 2.12 -10.16 -54.18
C LEU A 419 2.89 -9.50 -55.32
N GLY A 420 3.91 -8.72 -54.99
CA GLY A 420 4.79 -8.14 -56.01
C GLY A 420 4.20 -6.95 -56.78
N ILE A 421 3.30 -6.17 -56.19
CA ILE A 421 2.82 -4.92 -56.79
C ILE A 421 3.03 -3.81 -55.75
N LYS A 422 3.74 -2.74 -56.14
CA LYS A 422 3.80 -1.49 -55.36
C LYS A 422 2.74 -0.55 -55.91
N ASP A 423 1.84 -0.06 -55.05
CA ASP A 423 0.97 1.06 -55.41
C ASP A 423 1.86 2.30 -55.66
N VAL A 424 1.82 2.80 -56.89
CA VAL A 424 2.57 3.98 -57.33
C VAL A 424 1.60 5.13 -57.57
N ALA A 425 2.10 6.37 -57.43
CA ALA A 425 1.34 7.55 -57.81
C ALA A 425 0.92 7.47 -59.30
N PRO A 426 -0.16 8.16 -59.73
CA PRO A 426 -0.70 8.05 -61.09
C PRO A 426 0.31 8.28 -62.23
N ASP A 427 1.39 8.98 -61.92
CA ASP A 427 2.48 9.45 -62.77
C ASP A 427 3.79 8.67 -62.60
N GLU A 428 3.84 7.67 -61.71
CA GLU A 428 5.00 6.77 -61.53
C GLU A 428 4.79 5.42 -62.24
N THR A 429 5.86 4.86 -62.81
CA THR A 429 5.83 3.53 -63.44
C THR A 429 5.60 2.44 -62.38
N PRO A 430 4.64 1.51 -62.58
CA PRO A 430 4.41 0.40 -61.65
C PRO A 430 5.67 -0.42 -61.42
N PHE A 431 6.01 -0.65 -60.15
CA PHE A 431 7.08 -1.57 -59.80
C PHE A 431 6.62 -3.00 -60.04
N ILE A 432 7.30 -3.69 -60.95
CA ILE A 432 7.11 -5.11 -61.24
C ILE A 432 8.37 -5.84 -60.75
N PRO A 433 8.25 -6.82 -59.84
CA PRO A 433 9.39 -7.56 -59.34
C PRO A 433 9.99 -8.41 -60.45
N ASN A 434 11.32 -8.50 -60.49
CA ASN A 434 12.02 -9.36 -61.44
C ASN A 434 11.69 -10.84 -61.26
N ASN A 435 11.37 -11.27 -60.03
CA ASN A 435 10.97 -12.64 -59.73
C ASN A 435 9.98 -12.68 -58.54
N ILE A 436 9.14 -13.71 -58.56
CA ILE A 436 8.40 -14.18 -57.39
C ILE A 436 8.70 -15.68 -57.33
N SER A 437 9.23 -16.15 -56.20
CA SER A 437 9.60 -17.54 -56.01
C SER A 437 8.78 -18.14 -54.88
N LEU A 438 8.10 -19.25 -55.16
CA LEU A 438 7.40 -20.08 -54.19
C LEU A 438 8.05 -21.46 -54.22
N SER A 439 8.41 -21.99 -53.05
CA SER A 439 9.07 -23.29 -52.92
C SER A 439 8.49 -24.04 -51.74
N ALA A 440 8.22 -25.32 -51.93
CA ALA A 440 7.75 -26.23 -50.90
C ALA A 440 8.44 -27.59 -51.06
N LYS A 441 8.58 -28.33 -49.96
CA LYS A 441 9.18 -29.67 -49.98
C LYS A 441 8.20 -30.74 -50.47
N GLU A 442 6.93 -30.61 -50.08
CA GLU A 442 5.88 -31.59 -50.42
C GLU A 442 5.07 -31.18 -51.64
N GLY A 443 4.60 -29.93 -51.70
CA GLY A 443 3.87 -29.42 -52.85
C GLY A 443 3.33 -28.01 -52.66
N ILE A 444 2.94 -27.40 -53.78
CA ILE A 444 2.24 -26.10 -53.82
C ILE A 444 0.84 -26.33 -54.39
N TYR A 445 -0.19 -25.85 -53.70
CA TYR A 445 -1.59 -26.04 -54.06
C TYR A 445 -2.30 -24.70 -54.23
N LEU A 446 -3.05 -24.56 -55.33
CA LEU A 446 -3.96 -23.45 -55.58
C LEU A 446 -5.38 -24.02 -55.62
N SER A 447 -6.21 -23.72 -54.62
CA SER A 447 -7.56 -24.29 -54.51
C SER A 447 -8.62 -23.25 -54.15
N LYS A 448 -9.86 -23.53 -54.56
CA LYS A 448 -11.07 -22.82 -54.12
C LYS A 448 -11.72 -23.45 -52.86
N SER A 449 -11.07 -24.45 -52.28
CA SER A 449 -11.56 -25.16 -51.08
C SER A 449 -11.72 -24.22 -49.89
N PRO A 450 -12.57 -24.59 -48.91
CA PRO A 450 -12.65 -23.88 -47.64
C PRO A 450 -11.29 -23.93 -46.91
N PHE A 451 -11.12 -22.98 -45.98
CA PHE A 451 -9.85 -22.71 -45.30
C PHE A 451 -9.30 -23.89 -44.46
N ASP A 452 -10.14 -24.85 -44.08
CA ASP A 452 -9.81 -25.98 -43.21
C ASP A 452 -9.25 -27.22 -43.93
N GLY A 453 -8.97 -27.12 -45.24
CA GLY A 453 -8.23 -28.14 -45.97
C GLY A 453 -8.22 -27.92 -47.47
N VAL A 454 -7.13 -28.33 -48.12
CA VAL A 454 -7.09 -28.40 -49.58
C VAL A 454 -7.86 -29.64 -50.01
N ASP A 455 -9.04 -29.45 -50.63
CA ASP A 455 -9.67 -30.52 -51.39
C ASP A 455 -8.85 -30.72 -52.67
N GLU A 456 -8.08 -31.81 -52.72
CA GLU A 456 -7.24 -32.17 -53.85
C GLU A 456 -8.04 -32.29 -55.16
N ALA A 457 -9.35 -32.56 -55.09
CA ALA A 457 -10.22 -32.60 -56.27
C ALA A 457 -10.52 -31.20 -56.86
N LEU A 458 -10.27 -30.13 -56.11
CA LEU A 458 -10.52 -28.74 -56.49
C LEU A 458 -9.24 -27.90 -56.58
N ALA A 459 -8.07 -28.54 -56.49
CA ALA A 459 -6.77 -27.90 -56.45
C ALA A 459 -5.99 -28.06 -57.77
N ILE A 460 -5.27 -27.02 -58.16
CA ILE A 460 -4.12 -27.12 -59.07
C ILE A 460 -2.89 -27.39 -58.18
N SER A 461 -2.27 -28.57 -58.32
CA SER A 461 -1.11 -28.99 -57.53
C SER A 461 0.14 -29.11 -58.39
N VAL A 462 1.27 -28.63 -57.84
CA VAL A 462 2.61 -28.84 -58.40
C VAL A 462 3.39 -29.70 -57.40
N ALA A 463 3.60 -30.99 -57.73
CA ALA A 463 4.17 -32.00 -56.83
C ALA A 463 5.61 -32.44 -57.15
N ASP A 464 6.03 -32.40 -58.43
CA ASP A 464 7.38 -32.77 -58.86
C ASP A 464 8.14 -31.56 -59.42
N ARG A 465 8.39 -31.52 -60.73
CA ARG A 465 8.96 -30.39 -61.46
C ARG A 465 8.08 -30.08 -62.66
N THR A 466 7.51 -28.88 -62.68
CA THR A 466 6.74 -28.39 -63.82
C THR A 466 7.35 -27.08 -64.30
N ASP A 467 8.14 -27.14 -65.37
CA ASP A 467 8.74 -25.95 -65.99
C ASP A 467 7.72 -25.33 -66.97
N LEU A 468 6.91 -24.37 -66.50
CA LEU A 468 6.00 -23.59 -67.35
C LEU A 468 6.70 -22.34 -67.87
N ILE A 469 7.23 -22.39 -69.10
CA ILE A 469 7.84 -21.24 -69.78
C ILE A 469 6.96 -20.89 -70.99
N ALA A 470 6.05 -19.93 -70.84
CA ALA A 470 5.19 -19.45 -71.91
C ALA A 470 4.81 -17.97 -71.72
N ALA A 471 4.64 -17.22 -72.81
CA ALA A 471 4.20 -15.81 -72.76
C ALA A 471 2.72 -15.64 -72.36
N ASN A 472 1.90 -16.67 -72.60
CA ASN A 472 0.51 -16.81 -72.14
C ASN A 472 0.28 -18.29 -71.83
N ILE A 473 -0.35 -18.61 -70.70
CA ILE A 473 -0.77 -19.97 -70.36
C ILE A 473 -2.29 -20.05 -70.53
N PHE A 474 -2.76 -20.83 -71.50
CA PHE A 474 -4.17 -21.17 -71.64
C PHE A 474 -4.38 -22.55 -71.04
N SER A 475 -5.26 -22.65 -70.03
CA SER A 475 -5.72 -23.93 -69.48
C SER A 475 -7.13 -24.18 -70.01
N ASP A 476 -7.29 -25.21 -70.85
CA ASP A 476 -8.60 -25.76 -71.16
C ASP A 476 -9.06 -26.59 -69.95
N GLY A 477 -9.65 -25.93 -68.97
CA GLY A 477 -10.38 -26.61 -67.92
C GLY A 477 -11.56 -27.34 -68.53
N SER A 478 -11.59 -28.67 -68.47
CA SER A 478 -12.80 -29.42 -68.82
C SER A 478 -13.86 -29.12 -67.76
N THR A 479 -14.76 -28.19 -68.08
CA THR A 479 -16.00 -28.02 -67.33
C THR A 479 -16.81 -29.32 -67.47
N LYS A 480 -16.86 -30.15 -66.42
CA LYS A 480 -18.03 -31.00 -66.26
C LYS A 480 -19.15 -30.09 -65.75
N ASN A 481 -19.93 -29.55 -66.67
CA ASN A 481 -21.21 -28.95 -66.32
C ASN A 481 -22.02 -30.01 -65.57
N PRO A 482 -22.62 -29.71 -64.41
CA PRO A 482 -23.76 -30.47 -63.92
C PRO A 482 -24.89 -30.41 -64.96
N PRO A 483 -25.79 -31.40 -65.00
CA PRO A 483 -26.89 -31.41 -65.97
C PRO A 483 -27.71 -30.12 -65.87
N ALA A 484 -27.98 -29.50 -67.02
CA ALA A 484 -28.95 -28.43 -67.12
C ALA A 484 -30.36 -29.04 -67.01
N GLU A 485 -30.91 -29.09 -65.80
CA GLU A 485 -32.35 -28.88 -65.66
C GLU A 485 -32.56 -27.38 -65.55
N THR A 486 -33.05 -26.76 -66.62
CA THR A 486 -33.58 -25.40 -66.55
C THR A 486 -34.91 -25.46 -65.82
N PHE A 487 -34.85 -25.36 -64.50
CA PHE A 487 -35.99 -24.85 -63.74
C PHE A 487 -36.09 -23.37 -64.06
N ASP A 488 -37.23 -22.93 -64.60
CA ASP A 488 -37.56 -21.51 -64.63
C ASP A 488 -37.87 -21.07 -63.20
N ASP A 489 -36.80 -20.73 -62.51
CA ASP A 489 -36.76 -20.24 -61.15
C ASP A 489 -36.96 -18.73 -61.11
N SER A 490 -37.50 -18.08 -62.16
CA SER A 490 -37.81 -16.64 -62.15
C SER A 490 -38.86 -16.31 -61.08
N GLU A 491 -39.90 -17.13 -60.95
CA GLU A 491 -40.87 -17.00 -59.85
C GLU A 491 -40.27 -17.39 -58.50
N LEU A 492 -39.40 -18.41 -58.47
CA LEU A 492 -38.72 -18.85 -57.25
C LEU A 492 -37.69 -17.82 -56.76
N ARG A 493 -36.99 -17.11 -57.66
CA ARG A 493 -36.06 -16.01 -57.38
C ARG A 493 -36.78 -14.73 -57.04
N ALA A 494 -37.94 -14.47 -57.62
CA ALA A 494 -38.81 -13.37 -57.20
C ALA A 494 -39.39 -13.63 -55.81
N GLN A 495 -39.71 -14.89 -55.50
CA GLN A 495 -40.12 -15.32 -54.18
C GLN A 495 -38.94 -15.31 -53.19
N ASP A 496 -37.76 -15.83 -53.55
CA ASP A 496 -36.54 -15.81 -52.74
C ASP A 496 -36.01 -14.39 -52.54
N ALA A 497 -36.23 -13.46 -53.47
CA ALA A 497 -35.89 -12.05 -53.29
C ALA A 497 -36.87 -11.36 -52.34
N LYS A 498 -38.17 -11.72 -52.39
CA LYS A 498 -39.16 -11.28 -51.40
C LYS A 498 -38.90 -11.90 -50.03
N ASP A 499 -38.52 -13.17 -49.98
CA ASP A 499 -38.23 -13.92 -48.77
C ASP A 499 -36.89 -13.46 -48.19
N MET A 500 -35.86 -13.16 -49.00
CA MET A 500 -34.62 -12.51 -48.55
C MET A 500 -34.87 -11.08 -48.07
N GLN A 501 -35.74 -10.31 -48.73
CA GLN A 501 -36.11 -8.99 -48.23
C GLN A 501 -36.91 -9.10 -46.93
N ALA A 502 -37.81 -10.07 -46.81
CA ALA A 502 -38.57 -10.34 -45.59
C ALA A 502 -37.66 -10.86 -44.45
N ILE A 503 -36.69 -11.72 -44.76
CA ILE A 503 -35.68 -12.26 -43.83
C ILE A 503 -34.68 -11.18 -43.42
N ASN A 504 -34.23 -10.32 -44.34
CA ASN A 504 -33.33 -9.21 -44.01
C ASN A 504 -34.05 -8.08 -43.28
N GLN A 505 -35.34 -7.84 -43.59
CA GLN A 505 -36.18 -6.94 -42.80
C GLN A 505 -36.53 -7.55 -41.44
N GLN A 506 -36.73 -8.87 -41.33
CA GLN A 506 -36.86 -9.57 -40.04
C GLN A 506 -35.57 -9.52 -39.26
N ALA A 507 -34.41 -9.74 -39.88
CA ALA A 507 -33.10 -9.71 -39.23
C ALA A 507 -32.73 -8.28 -38.82
N GLN A 508 -33.02 -7.26 -39.63
CA GLN A 508 -32.90 -5.86 -39.23
C GLN A 508 -33.90 -5.50 -38.14
N ALA A 509 -35.15 -5.95 -38.21
CA ALA A 509 -36.14 -5.74 -37.15
C ALA A 509 -35.80 -6.53 -35.88
N GLU A 510 -35.10 -7.66 -35.96
CA GLU A 510 -34.69 -8.50 -34.84
C GLU A 510 -33.38 -8.01 -34.21
N VAL A 511 -32.47 -7.44 -35.02
CA VAL A 511 -31.30 -6.70 -34.56
C VAL A 511 -31.72 -5.36 -33.95
N GLU A 512 -32.65 -4.63 -34.55
CA GLU A 512 -33.26 -3.44 -33.96
C GLU A 512 -34.10 -3.79 -32.74
N ALA A 513 -34.82 -4.93 -32.72
CA ALA A 513 -35.53 -5.42 -31.54
C ALA A 513 -34.57 -5.93 -30.46
N LYS A 514 -33.39 -6.46 -30.78
CA LYS A 514 -32.34 -6.80 -29.79
C LYS A 514 -31.56 -5.58 -29.33
N LEU A 515 -31.40 -4.56 -30.17
CA LEU A 515 -30.82 -3.26 -29.79
C LEU A 515 -31.81 -2.45 -28.96
N GLN A 516 -33.11 -2.50 -29.28
CA GLN A 516 -34.20 -1.96 -28.46
C GLN A 516 -34.43 -2.81 -27.21
N ALA A 517 -34.32 -4.14 -27.25
CA ALA A 517 -34.35 -4.99 -26.07
C ALA A 517 -33.12 -4.73 -25.21
N GLY A 518 -31.94 -4.52 -25.79
CA GLY A 518 -30.72 -4.11 -25.10
C GLY A 518 -30.88 -2.73 -24.44
N LYS A 519 -31.40 -1.73 -25.17
CA LYS A 519 -31.74 -0.40 -24.64
C LYS A 519 -32.88 -0.45 -23.61
N SER A 520 -33.86 -1.32 -23.78
CA SER A 520 -34.97 -1.57 -22.86
C SER A 520 -34.51 -2.32 -21.62
N LYS A 521 -33.56 -3.25 -21.72
CA LYS A 521 -32.93 -3.95 -20.59
C LYS A 521 -32.02 -3.00 -19.82
N PHE A 522 -31.33 -2.09 -20.51
CA PHE A 522 -30.60 -0.96 -19.90
C PHE A 522 -31.56 0.00 -19.18
N GLY A 523 -32.67 0.38 -19.83
CA GLY A 523 -33.71 1.23 -19.25
C GLY A 523 -34.42 0.57 -18.07
N PHE A 524 -34.73 -0.72 -18.16
CA PHE A 524 -35.36 -1.50 -17.08
C PHE A 524 -34.38 -1.72 -15.91
N GLY A 525 -33.08 -1.94 -16.18
CA GLY A 525 -32.02 -2.01 -15.17
C GLY A 525 -31.82 -0.69 -14.44
N ALA A 526 -31.87 0.44 -15.16
CA ALA A 526 -31.83 1.78 -14.58
C ALA A 526 -33.09 2.12 -13.76
N ILE A 527 -34.28 1.75 -14.24
CA ILE A 527 -35.56 1.93 -13.53
C ILE A 527 -35.61 1.05 -12.26
N ALA A 528 -35.14 -0.20 -12.31
CA ALA A 528 -35.09 -1.09 -11.15
C ALA A 528 -34.09 -0.65 -10.06
N LEU A 529 -32.97 -0.03 -10.47
CA LEU A 529 -32.01 0.61 -9.55
C LEU A 529 -32.58 1.90 -8.93
N ALA A 530 -33.25 2.73 -9.73
CA ALA A 530 -33.83 4.00 -9.28
C ALA A 530 -35.01 3.82 -8.31
N ILE A 531 -35.84 2.79 -8.49
CA ILE A 531 -36.98 2.50 -7.59
C ILE A 531 -36.49 1.92 -6.24
N GLY A 532 -35.29 1.32 -6.19
CA GLY A 532 -34.70 0.78 -4.96
C GLY A 532 -33.80 1.75 -4.17
N GLY A 533 -33.41 2.89 -4.75
CA GLY A 533 -32.36 3.76 -4.21
C GLY A 533 -32.70 5.25 -4.28
N ALA A 534 -33.45 5.75 -3.30
CA ALA A 534 -33.51 7.18 -3.02
C ALA A 534 -32.29 7.58 -2.17
N ALA A 535 -31.16 7.87 -2.82
CA ALA A 535 -30.15 8.89 -2.47
C ALA A 535 -28.79 8.61 -3.14
N LEU A 536 -28.23 9.67 -3.77
CA LEU A 536 -26.80 9.92 -4.03
C LEU A 536 -26.09 9.04 -5.07
N PHE A 537 -26.04 9.48 -6.34
CA PHE A 537 -24.94 10.28 -6.88
C PHE A 537 -25.11 10.53 -8.39
N ALA A 538 -24.74 11.74 -8.79
CA ALA A 538 -24.43 12.10 -10.16
C ALA A 538 -23.17 11.36 -10.63
N ALA A 539 -23.20 10.80 -11.84
CA ALA A 539 -22.15 10.85 -12.87
C ALA A 539 -22.38 9.72 -13.88
N ALA A 540 -22.83 10.08 -15.09
CA ALA A 540 -22.63 9.23 -16.25
C ALA A 540 -21.15 9.30 -16.64
N THR A 541 -20.34 8.44 -16.03
CA THR A 541 -18.97 8.16 -16.48
C THR A 541 -18.87 6.71 -16.87
N VAL A 542 -18.51 6.54 -18.13
CA VAL A 542 -18.14 5.32 -18.86
C VAL A 542 -17.41 4.31 -17.96
N LEU A 543 -17.99 3.13 -17.80
CA LEU A 543 -17.40 1.98 -17.12
C LEU A 543 -16.91 0.95 -18.15
N THR A 544 -15.61 1.02 -18.46
CA THR A 544 -14.85 -0.11 -18.99
C THR A 544 -14.25 -0.89 -17.81
N GLY A 545 -14.61 -2.17 -17.70
CA GLY A 545 -13.80 -3.22 -17.10
C GLY A 545 -13.64 -3.24 -15.56
N GLY A 546 -14.18 -4.28 -14.93
CA GLY A 546 -13.54 -4.90 -13.76
C GLY A 546 -14.27 -4.85 -12.42
N ALA A 547 -14.89 -5.99 -12.09
CA ALA A 547 -15.00 -6.63 -10.77
C ALA A 547 -16.00 -6.15 -9.68
N ALA A 548 -16.54 -7.18 -9.02
CA ALA A 548 -17.09 -7.25 -7.66
C ALA A 548 -18.47 -6.61 -7.40
N ILE A 549 -19.47 -7.47 -7.17
CA ILE A 549 -20.70 -7.09 -6.47
C ILE A 549 -20.74 -7.85 -5.15
N ALA A 550 -20.59 -7.09 -4.06
CA ALA A 550 -20.78 -7.53 -2.69
C ALA A 550 -22.28 -7.75 -2.41
N ILE A 551 -22.61 -8.85 -1.75
CA ILE A 551 -23.96 -9.22 -1.33
C ILE A 551 -24.27 -8.56 0.02
N ALA A 552 -25.35 -7.77 0.10
CA ALA A 552 -25.99 -7.36 1.34
C ALA A 552 -27.52 -7.44 1.20
N VAL A 553 -28.16 -8.15 2.15
CA VAL A 553 -29.62 -8.41 2.28
C VAL A 553 -30.23 -7.22 3.05
N ALA A 554 -31.31 -6.55 2.63
CA ALA A 554 -32.70 -6.97 2.83
C ALA A 554 -33.72 -6.07 2.09
N ALA A 555 -34.83 -6.67 1.66
CA ALA A 555 -36.12 -6.11 1.21
C ALA A 555 -36.20 -5.15 -0.01
N GLY A 556 -35.12 -4.50 -0.46
CA GLY A 556 -35.03 -3.83 -1.77
C GLY A 556 -34.15 -4.57 -2.80
N THR A 557 -33.57 -5.70 -2.37
CA THR A 557 -32.40 -6.32 -3.00
C THR A 557 -32.71 -7.12 -4.24
N THR A 558 -33.93 -7.67 -4.37
CA THR A 558 -34.28 -8.49 -5.53
C THR A 558 -34.38 -7.65 -6.81
N ALA A 559 -34.96 -6.44 -6.76
CA ALA A 559 -35.06 -5.57 -7.92
C ALA A 559 -33.67 -5.03 -8.35
N MET A 560 -32.81 -4.67 -7.39
CA MET A 560 -31.42 -4.26 -7.68
C MET A 560 -30.58 -5.40 -8.24
N ALA A 561 -30.71 -6.62 -7.70
CA ALA A 561 -29.98 -7.78 -8.21
C ALA A 561 -30.42 -8.17 -9.63
N VAL A 562 -31.73 -8.10 -9.92
CA VAL A 562 -32.27 -8.29 -11.27
C VAL A 562 -31.81 -7.16 -12.22
N GLY A 563 -31.80 -5.91 -11.77
CA GLY A 563 -31.34 -4.77 -12.57
C GLY A 563 -29.85 -4.84 -12.91
N ALA A 564 -29.01 -5.19 -11.92
CA ALA A 564 -27.58 -5.38 -12.13
C ALA A 564 -27.28 -6.58 -13.05
N SER A 565 -28.01 -7.69 -12.92
CA SER A 565 -27.82 -8.85 -13.78
C SER A 565 -28.26 -8.61 -15.22
N GLU A 566 -29.32 -7.81 -15.44
CA GLU A 566 -29.78 -7.40 -16.77
C GLU A 566 -28.81 -6.45 -17.47
N MET A 567 -28.18 -5.52 -16.74
CA MET A 567 -27.14 -4.65 -17.31
C MET A 567 -25.88 -5.44 -17.69
N ALA A 568 -25.49 -6.42 -16.86
CA ALA A 568 -24.36 -7.29 -17.16
C ALA A 568 -24.65 -8.21 -18.36
N GLU A 569 -25.85 -8.80 -18.44
CA GLU A 569 -26.28 -9.58 -19.61
C GLU A 569 -26.34 -8.69 -20.86
N GLY A 570 -26.87 -7.46 -20.75
CA GLY A 570 -26.94 -6.51 -21.86
C GLY A 570 -25.57 -6.07 -22.39
N ALA A 571 -24.58 -5.86 -21.50
CA ALA A 571 -23.20 -5.57 -21.90
C ALA A 571 -22.54 -6.77 -22.62
N SER A 572 -22.81 -7.99 -22.16
CA SER A 572 -22.39 -9.22 -22.83
C SER A 572 -23.09 -9.39 -24.19
N ASP A 573 -24.40 -9.15 -24.27
CA ASP A 573 -25.18 -9.21 -25.51
C ASP A 573 -24.67 -8.19 -26.54
N TYR A 574 -24.30 -6.99 -26.09
CA TYR A 574 -23.69 -5.97 -26.94
C TYR A 574 -22.32 -6.39 -27.46
N THR A 575 -21.48 -6.97 -26.60
CA THR A 575 -20.14 -7.48 -26.97
C THR A 575 -20.25 -8.65 -27.97
N LYS A 576 -21.19 -9.58 -27.74
CA LYS A 576 -21.44 -10.71 -28.64
C LYS A 576 -22.05 -10.27 -29.97
N ALA A 577 -22.94 -9.27 -29.96
CA ALA A 577 -23.49 -8.70 -31.18
C ALA A 577 -22.40 -8.05 -32.07
N GLN A 578 -21.39 -7.43 -31.47
CA GLN A 578 -20.24 -6.89 -32.22
C GLN A 578 -19.32 -7.98 -32.79
N SER A 579 -19.26 -9.15 -32.17
CA SER A 579 -18.47 -10.29 -32.64
C SER A 579 -19.23 -11.28 -33.53
N GLY A 580 -20.52 -11.01 -33.84
CA GLY A 580 -21.37 -11.89 -34.62
C GLY A 580 -21.78 -13.19 -33.92
N ASP A 581 -21.56 -13.30 -32.60
CA ASP A 581 -21.94 -14.46 -31.80
C ASP A 581 -23.41 -14.34 -31.38
N MET A 582 -24.24 -15.30 -31.80
CA MET A 582 -25.69 -15.31 -31.52
C MET A 582 -26.08 -16.14 -30.29
N SER A 583 -25.11 -16.67 -29.54
CA SER A 583 -25.36 -17.47 -28.35
C SER A 583 -25.92 -16.62 -27.20
N LYS A 584 -26.90 -17.17 -26.47
CA LYS A 584 -27.55 -16.48 -25.33
C LYS A 584 -26.50 -16.06 -24.29
N SER A 585 -26.49 -14.80 -23.88
CA SER A 585 -25.58 -14.34 -22.82
C SER A 585 -26.01 -14.85 -21.46
N TYR A 586 -25.03 -15.08 -20.59
CA TYR A 586 -25.27 -15.55 -19.23
C TYR A 586 -25.88 -14.43 -18.37
N ASN A 587 -26.90 -14.75 -17.59
CA ASN A 587 -27.54 -13.86 -16.64
C ASN A 587 -27.56 -14.53 -15.26
N PHE A 588 -26.84 -13.96 -14.30
CA PHE A 588 -26.69 -14.53 -12.96
C PHE A 588 -28.04 -14.85 -12.27
N MET A 589 -29.02 -13.96 -12.38
CA MET A 589 -30.33 -14.17 -11.75
C MET A 589 -31.14 -15.26 -12.47
N ARG A 590 -31.08 -15.35 -13.81
CA ARG A 590 -31.76 -16.41 -14.57
C ARG A 590 -31.07 -17.75 -14.40
N ASP A 591 -29.77 -17.79 -14.67
CA ASP A 591 -29.02 -19.02 -14.89
C ASP A 591 -28.51 -19.65 -13.60
N THR A 592 -28.23 -18.83 -12.57
CA THR A 592 -27.73 -19.33 -11.28
C THR A 592 -28.79 -19.28 -10.20
N VAL A 593 -29.49 -18.16 -10.02
CA VAL A 593 -30.49 -18.04 -8.94
C VAL A 593 -31.79 -18.78 -9.30
N CYS A 594 -32.28 -18.67 -10.53
CA CYS A 594 -33.48 -19.38 -10.99
C CYS A 594 -33.17 -20.75 -11.62
N GLY A 595 -31.90 -21.20 -11.59
CA GLY A 595 -31.46 -22.48 -12.14
C GLY A 595 -31.78 -22.67 -13.63
N GLY A 596 -31.78 -21.58 -14.41
CA GLY A 596 -32.11 -21.57 -15.84
C GLY A 596 -33.61 -21.56 -16.15
N ASN A 597 -34.49 -21.46 -15.14
CA ASN A 597 -35.94 -21.42 -15.35
C ASN A 597 -36.42 -20.02 -15.77
N GLU A 598 -36.65 -19.83 -17.08
CA GLU A 598 -37.08 -18.56 -17.68
C GLU A 598 -38.40 -18.03 -17.09
N THR A 599 -39.35 -18.93 -16.81
CA THR A 599 -40.67 -18.57 -16.30
C THR A 599 -40.57 -18.05 -14.87
N LEU A 600 -39.81 -18.75 -14.03
CA LEU A 600 -39.52 -18.32 -12.65
C LEU A 600 -38.75 -16.99 -12.63
N TYR A 601 -37.77 -16.86 -13.53
CA TYR A 601 -37.00 -15.64 -13.70
C TYR A 601 -37.90 -14.45 -14.09
N ASN A 602 -38.79 -14.62 -15.06
CA ASN A 602 -39.72 -13.56 -15.48
C ASN A 602 -40.72 -13.20 -14.36
N ILE A 603 -41.22 -14.19 -13.60
CA ILE A 603 -42.09 -13.93 -12.44
C ILE A 603 -41.34 -13.08 -11.39
N ILE A 604 -40.07 -13.39 -11.10
CA ILE A 604 -39.26 -12.63 -10.14
C ILE A 604 -38.91 -11.24 -10.68
N LYS A 605 -38.55 -11.14 -11.97
CA LYS A 605 -38.19 -9.89 -12.64
C LYS A 605 -39.34 -8.89 -12.64
N TYR A 606 -40.52 -9.28 -13.12
CA TYR A 606 -41.67 -8.38 -13.18
C TYR A 606 -42.34 -8.22 -11.80
N GLY A 607 -42.35 -9.27 -10.97
CA GLY A 607 -42.91 -9.22 -9.62
C GLY A 607 -42.14 -8.28 -8.67
N SER A 608 -40.80 -8.29 -8.72
CA SER A 608 -39.97 -7.44 -7.86
C SER A 608 -40.07 -5.95 -8.20
N VAL A 609 -40.25 -5.59 -9.47
CA VAL A 609 -40.47 -4.20 -9.92
C VAL A 609 -41.88 -3.71 -9.57
N CYS A 610 -42.90 -4.55 -9.67
CA CYS A 610 -44.27 -4.19 -9.29
C CYS A 610 -44.44 -3.98 -7.78
N ILE A 611 -43.81 -4.84 -6.95
CA ILE A 611 -43.86 -4.71 -5.48
C ILE A 611 -43.16 -3.43 -5.01
N SER A 612 -42.02 -3.09 -5.62
CA SER A 612 -41.25 -1.89 -5.28
C SER A 612 -41.90 -0.60 -5.78
N ALA A 613 -42.53 -0.59 -6.97
CA ALA A 613 -43.33 0.53 -7.44
C ALA A 613 -44.61 0.78 -6.59
N GLY A 614 -45.21 -0.29 -6.05
CA GLY A 614 -46.36 -0.19 -5.14
C GLY A 614 -46.03 0.43 -3.78
N VAL A 615 -44.81 0.24 -3.27
CA VAL A 615 -44.35 0.86 -2.01
C VAL A 615 -44.04 2.36 -2.20
N VAL A 616 -43.58 2.79 -3.38
CA VAL A 616 -43.30 4.20 -3.69
C VAL A 616 -44.59 5.03 -3.89
N LEU A 617 -45.66 4.44 -4.44
CA LEU A 617 -46.95 5.12 -4.65
C LEU A 617 -47.76 5.37 -3.37
N VAL A 618 -47.48 4.66 -2.28
CA VAL A 618 -48.07 4.94 -0.96
C VAL A 618 -47.29 6.03 -0.20
N ALA A 619 -46.01 6.26 -0.56
CA ALA A 619 -45.15 7.25 0.07
C ALA A 619 -45.23 8.65 -0.56
N PHE A 620 -45.63 8.77 -1.84
CA PHE A 620 -45.72 10.05 -2.53
C PHE A 620 -47.07 10.18 -3.25
N GLY A 621 -47.86 11.17 -2.83
CA GLY A 621 -49.18 11.49 -3.38
C GLY A 621 -49.16 11.81 -4.88
N PRO A 622 -50.35 11.91 -5.51
CA PRO A 622 -50.54 11.71 -6.95
C PRO A 622 -50.16 12.92 -7.84
N GLN A 623 -49.04 13.59 -7.56
CA GLN A 623 -48.56 14.68 -8.41
C GLN A 623 -47.05 14.65 -8.54
N GLY A 624 -46.57 14.03 -9.62
CA GLY A 624 -45.24 14.30 -10.14
C GLY A 624 -44.51 13.08 -10.66
N LEU A 625 -44.86 12.62 -11.86
CA LEU A 625 -43.86 12.23 -12.87
C LEU A 625 -44.55 12.06 -14.24
N LEU A 626 -44.64 13.14 -15.00
CA LEU A 626 -44.83 13.10 -16.45
C LEU A 626 -43.44 13.20 -17.07
N LEU A 627 -42.75 12.07 -17.23
CA LEU A 627 -41.66 11.97 -18.19
C LEU A 627 -42.24 11.37 -19.47
N LYS A 628 -42.22 12.16 -20.55
CA LYS A 628 -42.58 11.74 -21.90
C LYS A 628 -41.60 10.64 -22.35
N LEU A 629 -42.18 9.57 -22.91
CA LEU A 629 -41.51 8.54 -23.72
C LEU A 629 -40.85 9.15 -24.96
#